data_AF-A0A7S1MFN0-F1
#
_entry.id   AF-A0A7S1MFN0-F1
#
_cell.length_a   1.000
_cell.length_b   1.000
_cell.length_c   1.000
_cell.angle_alpha   90.00
_cell.angle_beta   90.00
_cell.angle_gamma   90.00
#
_symmetry.space_group_name_H-M   'P 1'
#
loop_
_entity.id
_entity.type
_entity.pdbx_description
1 polymer ?
#
loop_
_entity_poly.entity_id
_entity_poly.type
_entity_poly.pdbx_seq_one_letter_code
_entity_poly.pdbx_strand_id
1 'polypeptide(L)'
;MLQLYGWQPPEDPKSATTGARRVPDTIVRVEGLAVWASGLLPTSDVSYAAAVRAKLCIAGLNGAPLQFRWLHGGAMPPVEGCLLDFTDGTVRQWMLDRLAAFLDAHPYVVGLRLAGVDALLETTERRASFARDGTHITPEAYAKAYYRFFLDAGRAIRGARFVTVCRPVDTFAGRLHFRAFAPPDATFAGWVGDHPSTFAGMREAAMNAIHSARRGYVSFGVMVGGTPGVDPAAAAPMNVPEGRPHVATEGDVYAALAAEGMGEDDGAGRRRELP
;
A
#
# COMPACT_ATOMS: atom_id res chain seq x y z
N MET A 1 -8.79 -18.18 -2.75
CA MET A 1 -8.34 -17.54 -4.01
C MET A 1 -7.70 -16.23 -3.61
N LEU A 2 -6.49 -15.92 -4.08
CA LEU A 2 -5.91 -14.59 -3.92
C LEU A 2 -6.74 -13.69 -4.85
N GLN A 3 -7.53 -12.75 -4.32
CA GLN A 3 -8.22 -11.80 -5.19
C GLN A 3 -7.18 -10.85 -5.77
N LEU A 4 -6.75 -11.16 -6.99
CA LEU A 4 -5.87 -10.34 -7.81
C LEU A 4 -6.77 -9.48 -8.69
N TYR A 5 -7.00 -8.23 -8.31
CA TYR A 5 -7.60 -7.27 -9.23
C TYR A 5 -6.54 -6.89 -10.27
N GLY A 6 -6.81 -7.15 -11.55
CA GLY A 6 -5.97 -6.62 -12.63
C GLY A 6 -5.83 -7.44 -13.91
N TRP A 7 -6.29 -8.69 -13.93
CA TRP A 7 -6.40 -9.43 -15.20
C TRP A 7 -7.43 -10.55 -15.09
N GLN A 8 -8.59 -10.37 -15.73
CA GLN A 8 -9.44 -11.49 -16.10
C GLN A 8 -9.01 -11.93 -17.49
N PRO A 9 -8.41 -13.13 -17.68
CA PRO A 9 -8.41 -13.71 -19.01
C PRO A 9 -9.88 -13.87 -19.45
N PRO A 10 -10.22 -13.60 -20.73
CA PRO A 10 -11.59 -13.72 -21.19
C PRO A 10 -12.13 -15.12 -20.88
N GLU A 11 -13.29 -15.19 -20.21
CA GLU A 11 -13.88 -16.44 -19.71
C GLU A 11 -14.32 -17.41 -20.84
N ASP A 12 -14.27 -16.96 -22.10
CA ASP A 12 -14.44 -17.84 -23.25
C ASP A 12 -13.70 -17.26 -24.47
N PRO A 13 -12.68 -17.95 -25.02
CA PRO A 13 -11.99 -17.50 -26.23
C PRO A 13 -12.91 -17.49 -27.47
N LYS A 14 -14.13 -18.04 -27.40
CA LYS A 14 -15.08 -18.10 -28.52
C LYS A 14 -16.19 -17.04 -28.48
N SER A 15 -16.37 -16.30 -27.38
CA SER A 15 -17.46 -15.32 -27.26
C SER A 15 -17.12 -13.90 -27.74
N ALA A 16 -15.88 -13.66 -28.20
CA ALA A 16 -15.44 -12.37 -28.70
C ALA A 16 -15.90 -12.07 -30.14
N THR A 17 -17.21 -11.99 -30.36
CA THR A 17 -17.77 -11.25 -31.49
C THR A 17 -18.12 -9.84 -31.05
N THR A 18 -17.58 -8.87 -31.80
CA THR A 18 -17.73 -7.39 -31.72
C THR A 18 -16.95 -6.67 -30.62
N GLY A 19 -15.67 -6.39 -30.89
CA GLY A 19 -14.99 -5.19 -30.36
C GLY A 19 -13.65 -5.39 -29.65
N ALA A 20 -13.26 -6.62 -29.30
CA ALA A 20 -11.94 -6.86 -28.73
C ALA A 20 -10.87 -6.81 -29.84
N ARG A 21 -10.08 -5.73 -29.87
CA ARG A 21 -8.84 -5.69 -30.67
C ARG A 21 -7.98 -6.89 -30.24
N ARG A 22 -7.73 -7.82 -31.17
CA ARG A 22 -6.63 -8.80 -31.02
C ARG A 22 -5.38 -8.03 -30.63
N VAL A 23 -4.80 -8.36 -29.48
CA VAL A 23 -3.41 -8.01 -29.21
C VAL A 23 -2.59 -8.72 -30.30
N PRO A 24 -1.84 -8.01 -31.15
CA PRO A 24 -1.05 -8.64 -32.21
C PRO A 24 -0.13 -9.71 -31.63
N ASP A 25 0.08 -10.80 -32.38
CA ASP A 25 1.01 -11.89 -32.02
C ASP A 25 2.48 -11.45 -31.93
N THR A 26 2.77 -10.15 -32.08
CA THR A 26 3.98 -9.52 -31.57
C THR A 26 3.94 -9.50 -30.04
N ILE A 27 4.11 -10.69 -29.46
CA ILE A 27 4.28 -10.91 -28.03
C ILE A 27 5.51 -10.11 -27.62
N VAL A 28 5.28 -8.93 -27.04
CA VAL A 28 6.24 -8.33 -26.11
C VAL A 28 6.44 -9.39 -25.05
N ARG A 29 7.61 -10.03 -25.06
CA ARG A 29 7.97 -10.97 -24.02
C ARG A 29 8.02 -10.17 -22.72
N VAL A 30 6.95 -10.21 -21.95
CA VAL A 30 6.89 -9.53 -20.65
C VAL A 30 7.86 -10.28 -19.75
N GLU A 31 9.06 -9.72 -19.54
CA GLU A 31 10.11 -10.35 -18.73
C GLU A 31 9.86 -10.25 -17.22
N GLY A 32 8.66 -9.83 -16.83
CA GLY A 32 8.22 -9.77 -15.45
C GLY A 32 6.95 -8.95 -15.29
N LEU A 33 5.99 -9.47 -14.53
CA LEU A 33 4.79 -8.76 -14.12
C LEU A 33 4.75 -8.63 -12.60
N ALA A 34 4.34 -7.46 -12.11
CA ALA A 34 3.89 -7.29 -10.74
C ALA A 34 2.36 -7.27 -10.72
N VAL A 35 1.75 -8.09 -9.86
CA VAL A 35 0.27 -8.17 -9.74
C VAL A 35 -0.19 -7.63 -8.39
N TRP A 36 -1.43 -7.17 -8.32
CA TRP A 36 -1.98 -6.58 -7.11
C TRP A 36 -2.35 -7.66 -6.07
N ALA A 37 -1.96 -7.50 -4.81
CA ALA A 37 -2.34 -8.38 -3.71
C ALA A 37 -2.71 -7.58 -2.45
N SER A 38 -3.52 -8.18 -1.58
CA SER A 38 -4.02 -7.55 -0.35
C SER A 38 -4.16 -8.55 0.79
N GLY A 39 -4.00 -8.05 2.01
CA GLY A 39 -4.31 -8.77 3.25
C GLY A 39 -5.79 -8.73 3.66
N LEU A 40 -6.61 -7.95 2.95
CA LEU A 40 -8.06 -7.92 3.13
C LEU A 40 -8.69 -9.09 2.37
N LEU A 41 -9.35 -10.01 3.09
CA LEU A 41 -10.13 -11.10 2.52
C LEU A 41 -11.59 -10.65 2.36
N PRO A 42 -12.10 -10.49 1.12
CA PRO A 42 -13.44 -9.94 0.92
C PRO A 42 -14.54 -10.92 1.30
N THR A 43 -15.67 -10.40 1.75
CA THR A 43 -16.87 -11.20 2.09
C THR A 43 -17.42 -11.96 0.89
N SER A 44 -17.13 -11.48 -0.33
CA SER A 44 -17.47 -12.13 -1.60
C SER A 44 -16.55 -13.30 -1.98
N ASP A 45 -15.39 -13.47 -1.32
CA ASP A 45 -14.50 -14.60 -1.61
C ASP A 45 -15.08 -15.90 -1.05
N VAL A 46 -15.05 -16.96 -1.87
CA VAL A 46 -15.53 -18.30 -1.47
C VAL A 46 -14.82 -18.87 -0.24
N SER A 47 -13.61 -18.38 0.06
CA SER A 47 -12.81 -18.81 1.22
C SER A 47 -13.18 -18.04 2.49
N TYR A 48 -13.95 -16.95 2.41
CA TYR A 48 -14.23 -16.04 3.52
C TYR A 48 -14.85 -16.76 4.72
N ALA A 49 -15.94 -17.50 4.49
CA ALA A 49 -16.63 -18.21 5.56
C ALA A 49 -15.74 -19.28 6.23
N ALA A 50 -14.87 -19.94 5.45
CA ALA A 50 -13.92 -20.92 5.99
C ALA A 50 -12.81 -20.24 6.82
N ALA A 51 -12.29 -19.11 6.36
CA ALA A 51 -11.27 -18.33 7.07
C ALA A 51 -11.80 -17.77 8.40
N VAL A 52 -13.04 -17.27 8.43
CA VAL A 52 -13.72 -16.82 9.65
C VAL A 52 -13.89 -17.98 10.64
N ARG A 53 -14.39 -19.15 10.19
CA ARG A 53 -14.52 -20.34 11.05
C ARG A 53 -13.17 -20.81 11.61
N ALA A 54 -12.12 -20.72 10.81
CA ALA A 54 -10.76 -21.07 11.21
C ALA A 54 -10.05 -19.98 12.02
N LYS A 55 -10.72 -18.85 12.33
CA LYS A 55 -10.18 -17.71 13.08
C LYS A 55 -8.89 -17.14 12.47
N LEU A 56 -8.87 -16.98 11.15
CA LEU A 56 -7.71 -16.44 10.41
C LEU A 56 -7.72 -14.90 10.31
N CYS A 57 -8.83 -14.26 10.66
CA CYS A 57 -8.96 -12.81 10.62
C CYS A 57 -8.52 -12.17 11.95
N ILE A 58 -8.08 -10.92 11.90
CA ILE A 58 -7.94 -10.06 13.09
C ILE A 58 -9.30 -9.96 13.80
N ALA A 59 -9.28 -10.15 15.11
CA ALA A 59 -10.46 -10.12 15.96
C ALA A 59 -10.60 -8.80 16.73
N GLY A 60 -11.83 -8.45 17.10
CA GLY A 60 -12.12 -7.40 18.07
C GLY A 60 -12.16 -7.95 19.51
N LEU A 61 -12.50 -7.07 20.46
CA LEU A 61 -12.60 -7.40 21.90
C LEU A 61 -13.47 -8.62 22.24
N ASN A 62 -14.52 -8.87 21.45
CA ASN A 62 -15.42 -10.00 21.65
C ASN A 62 -14.95 -11.30 20.96
N GLY A 63 -13.75 -11.31 20.39
CA GLY A 63 -13.20 -12.44 19.63
C GLY A 63 -13.83 -12.64 18.24
N ALA A 64 -14.77 -11.79 17.82
CA ALA A 64 -15.35 -11.84 16.48
C ALA A 64 -14.42 -11.14 15.46
N PRO A 65 -14.38 -11.58 14.19
CA PRO A 65 -13.55 -10.96 13.17
C PRO A 65 -13.96 -9.50 12.92
N LEU A 66 -12.99 -8.58 12.93
CA LEU A 66 -13.24 -7.19 12.54
C LEU A 66 -13.64 -7.11 11.06
N GLN A 67 -14.73 -6.38 10.80
CA GLN A 67 -15.19 -6.08 9.45
C GLN A 67 -14.70 -4.70 9.04
N PHE A 68 -14.08 -4.64 7.86
CA PHE A 68 -13.58 -3.44 7.26
C PHE A 68 -14.28 -3.19 5.93
N ARG A 69 -14.45 -1.91 5.62
CA ARG A 69 -14.86 -1.44 4.30
C ARG A 69 -13.73 -0.63 3.72
N TRP A 70 -13.14 -1.13 2.66
CA TRP A 70 -12.01 -0.49 2.00
C TRP A 70 -12.47 0.23 0.74
N LEU A 71 -12.30 1.55 0.74
CA LEU A 71 -12.52 2.41 -0.41
C LEU A 71 -11.25 2.38 -1.25
N HIS A 72 -11.32 1.74 -2.40
CA HIS A 72 -10.24 1.83 -3.38
C HIS A 72 -10.27 3.24 -3.94
N GLY A 73 -9.13 3.90 -4.11
CA GLY A 73 -9.10 5.15 -4.87
C GLY A 73 -9.70 4.93 -6.26
N GLY A 74 -10.61 5.80 -6.68
CA GLY A 74 -11.21 5.75 -8.02
C GLY A 74 -12.64 5.20 -8.11
N ALA A 75 -12.98 4.66 -9.28
CA ALA A 75 -14.34 4.24 -9.65
C ALA A 75 -14.72 2.80 -9.22
N MET A 76 -13.87 2.13 -8.44
CA MET A 76 -14.14 0.76 -8.01
C MET A 76 -15.11 0.75 -6.82
N PRO A 77 -16.06 -0.22 -6.76
CA PRO A 77 -16.94 -0.34 -5.61
C PRO A 77 -16.14 -0.64 -4.33
N PRO A 78 -16.63 -0.18 -3.16
CA PRO A 78 -16.03 -0.54 -1.88
C PRO A 78 -15.97 -2.06 -1.71
N VAL A 79 -14.89 -2.53 -1.10
CA VAL A 79 -14.73 -3.95 -0.75
C VAL A 79 -14.93 -4.10 0.75
N GLU A 80 -15.85 -4.97 1.12
CA GLU A 80 -16.10 -5.35 2.51
C GLU A 80 -15.42 -6.69 2.81
N GLY A 81 -14.80 -6.83 3.98
CA GLY A 81 -14.03 -8.02 4.31
C GLY A 81 -13.42 -7.99 5.71
N CYS A 82 -12.58 -8.98 5.98
CA CYS A 82 -11.75 -9.04 7.20
C CYS A 82 -10.27 -8.94 6.84
N LEU A 83 -9.45 -8.33 7.70
CA LEU A 83 -8.00 -8.43 7.57
C LEU A 83 -7.52 -9.79 8.08
N LEU A 84 -6.70 -10.49 7.29
CA LEU A 84 -6.00 -11.69 7.73
C LEU A 84 -4.92 -11.33 8.75
N ASP A 85 -4.78 -12.11 9.82
CA ASP A 85 -3.80 -11.90 10.88
C ASP A 85 -2.40 -12.44 10.50
N PHE A 86 -1.58 -11.62 9.85
CA PHE A 86 -0.21 -12.01 9.47
C PHE A 86 0.76 -12.19 10.65
N THR A 87 0.36 -11.87 11.88
CA THR A 87 1.17 -12.13 13.08
C THR A 87 1.08 -13.62 13.48
N ASP A 88 0.01 -14.31 13.09
CA ASP A 88 -0.23 -15.73 13.32
C ASP A 88 0.47 -16.62 12.26
N GLY A 89 1.21 -17.65 12.71
CA GLY A 89 1.92 -18.58 11.83
C GLY A 89 1.02 -19.46 10.97
N THR A 90 -0.17 -19.82 11.47
CA THR A 90 -1.22 -20.56 10.75
C THR A 90 -1.72 -19.76 9.56
N VAL A 91 -1.98 -18.47 9.76
CA VAL A 91 -2.43 -17.56 8.69
C VAL A 91 -1.33 -17.39 7.64
N ARG A 92 -0.08 -17.19 8.08
CA ARG A 92 1.07 -17.12 7.17
C ARG A 92 1.23 -18.39 6.35
N GLN A 93 1.09 -19.58 6.95
CA GLN A 93 1.15 -20.83 6.21
C GLN A 93 -0.01 -20.96 5.21
N TRP A 94 -1.24 -20.69 5.64
CA TRP A 94 -2.44 -20.72 4.78
C TRP A 94 -2.31 -19.80 3.57
N MET A 95 -1.68 -18.64 3.76
CA MET A 95 -1.41 -17.67 2.71
C MET A 95 -0.22 -18.07 1.83
N LEU A 96 0.81 -18.68 2.41
CA LEU A 96 1.97 -19.20 1.70
C LEU A 96 1.56 -20.26 0.69
N ASP A 97 0.71 -21.21 1.09
CA ASP A 97 0.21 -22.26 0.19
C ASP A 97 -0.52 -21.67 -1.03
N ARG A 98 -1.29 -20.60 -0.82
CA ARG A 98 -2.01 -19.88 -1.89
C ARG A 98 -1.06 -19.11 -2.79
N LEU A 99 -0.11 -18.40 -2.20
CA LEU A 99 0.87 -17.64 -2.95
C LEU A 99 1.77 -18.57 -3.79
N ALA A 100 2.20 -19.70 -3.22
CA ALA A 100 2.98 -20.72 -3.92
C ALA A 100 2.20 -21.30 -5.11
N ALA A 101 0.96 -21.75 -4.89
CA ALA A 101 0.11 -22.26 -5.97
C ALA A 101 -0.14 -21.20 -7.06
N PHE A 102 -0.37 -19.94 -6.67
CA PHE A 102 -0.55 -18.85 -7.62
C PHE A 102 0.71 -18.59 -8.44
N LEU A 103 1.86 -18.42 -7.78
CA LEU A 103 3.11 -18.15 -8.47
C LEU A 103 3.45 -19.32 -9.39
N ASP A 104 3.37 -20.57 -8.93
CA ASP A 104 3.62 -21.76 -9.76
C ASP A 104 2.84 -21.74 -11.08
N ALA A 105 1.54 -21.42 -11.04
CA ALA A 105 0.71 -21.27 -12.22
C ALA A 105 1.05 -20.05 -13.11
N HIS A 106 1.78 -19.06 -12.59
CA HIS A 106 2.10 -17.80 -13.26
C HIS A 106 3.62 -17.49 -13.19
N PRO A 107 4.46 -18.21 -13.96
CA PRO A 107 5.92 -18.09 -13.90
C PRO A 107 6.47 -16.72 -14.28
N TYR A 108 5.70 -15.91 -15.00
CA TYR A 108 6.05 -14.54 -15.39
C TYR A 108 5.79 -13.48 -14.31
N VAL A 109 5.13 -13.84 -13.20
CA VAL A 109 4.94 -12.93 -12.07
C VAL A 109 6.21 -12.90 -11.23
N VAL A 110 6.84 -11.71 -11.19
CA VAL A 110 8.10 -11.46 -10.49
C VAL A 110 7.94 -10.46 -9.35
N GLY A 111 6.71 -10.04 -9.06
CA GLY A 111 6.48 -9.18 -7.92
C GLY A 111 5.02 -8.99 -7.58
N LEU A 112 4.77 -8.30 -6.47
CA LEU A 112 3.43 -7.98 -6.00
C LEU A 112 3.32 -6.50 -5.67
N ARG A 113 2.26 -5.85 -6.15
CA ARG A 113 1.82 -4.55 -5.63
C ARG A 113 0.91 -4.78 -4.43
N LEU A 114 1.40 -4.43 -3.25
CA LEU A 114 0.72 -4.68 -1.98
C LEU A 114 -0.17 -3.48 -1.63
N ALA A 115 -1.45 -3.77 -1.40
CA ALA A 115 -2.42 -2.77 -1.02
C ALA A 115 -2.13 -2.20 0.38
N GLY A 116 -2.37 -0.89 0.56
CA GLY A 116 -2.21 -0.18 1.84
C GLY A 116 -3.34 -0.44 2.85
N VAL A 117 -3.79 -1.69 2.95
CA VAL A 117 -4.94 -2.09 3.80
C VAL A 117 -4.59 -2.10 5.29
N ASP A 118 -3.31 -2.00 5.65
CA ASP A 118 -2.87 -1.82 7.02
C ASP A 118 -3.40 -0.52 7.64
N ALA A 119 -3.65 0.52 6.83
CA ALA A 119 -4.28 1.77 7.26
C ALA A 119 -5.69 1.56 7.85
N LEU A 120 -6.37 0.47 7.50
CA LEU A 120 -7.68 0.16 8.06
C LEU A 120 -7.60 -0.08 9.57
N LEU A 121 -6.47 -0.56 10.09
CA LEU A 121 -6.30 -0.77 11.53
C LEU A 121 -6.22 0.53 12.33
N GLU A 122 -5.69 1.60 11.74
CA GLU A 122 -5.67 2.93 12.37
C GLU A 122 -7.06 3.54 12.45
N THR A 123 -7.90 3.29 11.44
CA THR A 123 -9.31 3.70 11.52
C THR A 123 -10.08 2.94 12.61
N THR A 124 -9.51 1.85 13.12
CA THR A 124 -10.04 1.06 14.22
C THR A 124 -9.35 1.30 15.56
N GLU A 125 -8.61 2.40 15.77
CA GLU A 125 -7.97 2.69 17.07
C GLU A 125 -8.93 2.68 18.28
N ARG A 126 -10.26 2.80 18.06
CA ARG A 126 -11.29 2.62 19.10
C ARG A 126 -11.73 1.17 19.32
N ARG A 127 -11.39 0.27 18.41
CA ARG A 127 -11.70 -1.16 18.41
C ARG A 127 -10.36 -1.89 18.52
N ALA A 128 -9.89 -2.09 19.75
CA ALA A 128 -8.68 -2.86 20.01
C ALA A 128 -8.65 -4.13 19.13
N SER A 129 -7.54 -4.33 18.43
CA SER A 129 -7.36 -5.38 17.43
C SER A 129 -6.54 -6.51 18.05
N PHE A 130 -6.98 -7.74 17.88
CA PHE A 130 -6.38 -8.89 18.54
C PHE A 130 -6.04 -10.00 17.57
N ALA A 131 -4.89 -10.62 17.82
CA ALA A 131 -4.48 -11.87 17.22
C ALA A 131 -5.35 -13.02 17.73
N ARG A 132 -5.22 -14.18 17.09
CA ARG A 132 -5.95 -15.40 17.49
C ARG A 132 -5.72 -15.81 18.95
N ASP A 133 -4.54 -15.55 19.48
CA ASP A 133 -4.15 -15.88 20.86
C ASP A 133 -4.55 -14.80 21.89
N GLY A 134 -5.23 -13.74 21.45
CA GLY A 134 -5.63 -12.61 22.30
C GLY A 134 -4.57 -11.53 22.46
N THR A 135 -3.42 -11.63 21.79
CA THR A 135 -2.40 -10.58 21.78
C THR A 135 -2.91 -9.35 21.04
N HIS A 136 -2.74 -8.16 21.62
CA HIS A 136 -3.08 -6.91 20.93
C HIS A 136 -2.16 -6.67 19.73
N ILE A 137 -2.73 -6.37 18.56
CA ILE A 137 -2.03 -6.05 17.32
C ILE A 137 -2.08 -4.54 17.10
N THR A 138 -0.93 -3.88 17.08
CA THR A 138 -0.83 -2.48 16.65
C THR A 138 -0.77 -2.38 15.12
N PRO A 139 -1.18 -1.23 14.53
CA PRO A 139 -1.04 -1.01 13.09
C PRO A 139 0.38 -1.23 12.56
N GLU A 140 1.41 -0.82 13.31
CA GLU A 140 2.82 -0.98 12.92
C GLU A 140 3.25 -2.45 12.95
N ALA A 141 2.84 -3.19 13.98
CA ALA A 141 3.11 -4.62 14.09
C ALA A 141 2.47 -5.38 12.93
N TYR A 142 1.22 -5.02 12.59
CA TYR A 142 0.52 -5.60 11.45
C TYR A 142 1.19 -5.27 10.13
N ALA A 143 1.47 -3.99 9.85
CA ALA A 143 2.12 -3.56 8.62
C ALA A 143 3.45 -4.30 8.42
N LYS A 144 4.30 -4.36 9.45
CA LYS A 144 5.57 -5.10 9.38
C LYS A 144 5.35 -6.58 9.05
N ALA A 145 4.39 -7.25 9.69
CA ALA A 145 4.11 -8.65 9.44
C ALA A 145 3.57 -8.90 8.02
N TYR A 146 2.64 -8.07 7.57
CA TYR A 146 2.01 -8.15 6.25
C TYR A 146 3.01 -7.95 5.10
N TYR A 147 3.73 -6.82 5.09
CA TYR A 147 4.64 -6.50 3.98
C TYR A 147 5.84 -7.44 3.93
N ARG A 148 6.42 -7.82 5.08
CA ARG A 148 7.53 -8.78 5.11
C ARG A 148 7.11 -10.18 4.70
N PHE A 149 5.93 -10.64 5.11
CA PHE A 149 5.43 -11.95 4.69
C PHE A 149 5.45 -12.10 3.16
N PHE A 150 4.89 -11.16 2.42
CA PHE A 150 4.81 -11.27 0.96
C PHE A 150 6.19 -11.18 0.29
N LEU A 151 7.08 -10.32 0.79
CA LEU A 151 8.44 -10.23 0.28
C LEU A 151 9.22 -11.53 0.52
N ASP A 152 9.24 -12.01 1.77
CA ASP A 152 10.02 -13.17 2.18
C ASP A 152 9.49 -14.44 1.51
N ALA A 153 8.17 -14.65 1.52
CA ALA A 153 7.54 -15.79 0.86
C ALA A 153 7.77 -15.77 -0.65
N GLY A 154 7.58 -14.61 -1.29
CA GLY A 154 7.83 -14.47 -2.73
C GLY A 154 9.28 -14.75 -3.10
N ARG A 155 10.25 -14.26 -2.30
CA ARG A 155 11.68 -14.55 -2.50
C ARG A 155 12.05 -15.99 -2.23
N ALA A 156 11.41 -16.66 -1.27
CA ALA A 156 11.60 -18.10 -1.07
C ALA A 156 11.15 -18.91 -2.30
N ILE A 157 10.11 -18.47 -3.01
CA ILE A 157 9.53 -19.17 -4.17
C ILE A 157 10.21 -18.78 -5.51
N ARG A 158 10.59 -17.51 -5.68
CA ARG A 158 11.08 -16.92 -6.95
C ARG A 158 12.53 -16.45 -6.91
N GLY A 159 13.18 -16.55 -5.76
CA GLY A 159 14.54 -16.06 -5.53
C GLY A 159 14.62 -14.55 -5.42
N ALA A 160 15.85 -14.03 -5.43
CA ALA A 160 16.16 -12.62 -5.14
C ALA A 160 15.54 -11.61 -6.12
N ARG A 161 15.11 -12.06 -7.31
CA ARG A 161 14.45 -11.21 -8.31
C ARG A 161 13.02 -10.82 -7.94
N PHE A 162 12.42 -11.47 -6.94
CA PHE A 162 11.09 -11.11 -6.49
C PHE A 162 11.09 -9.78 -5.75
N VAL A 163 10.18 -8.89 -6.14
CA VAL A 163 10.06 -7.53 -5.57
C VAL A 163 8.64 -7.22 -5.11
N THR A 164 8.55 -6.30 -4.17
CA THR A 164 7.28 -5.75 -3.69
C THR A 164 7.17 -4.28 -4.10
N VAL A 165 5.99 -3.92 -4.59
CA VAL A 165 5.59 -2.54 -4.86
C VAL A 165 4.65 -2.11 -3.75
N CYS A 166 5.07 -1.21 -2.89
CA CYS A 166 4.35 -0.86 -1.66
C CYS A 166 4.05 0.64 -1.60
N ARG A 167 3.14 1.03 -0.71
CA ARG A 167 2.98 2.44 -0.37
C ARG A 167 4.08 2.80 0.64
N PRO A 168 4.90 3.85 0.39
CA PRO A 168 5.91 4.31 1.34
C PRO A 168 5.25 5.25 2.34
N VAL A 169 5.57 6.55 2.32
CA VAL A 169 4.80 7.58 3.03
C VAL A 169 3.69 8.11 2.13
N ASP A 170 2.50 8.28 2.70
CA ASP A 170 1.34 8.87 2.02
C ASP A 170 0.45 9.65 3.00
N THR A 171 -0.42 10.50 2.44
CA THR A 171 -1.44 11.30 3.11
C THR A 171 -2.82 10.84 2.64
N PHE A 172 -3.75 10.70 3.57
CA PHE A 172 -5.13 10.35 3.22
C PHE A 172 -6.02 11.59 3.22
N ALA A 173 -6.81 11.74 2.15
CA ALA A 173 -7.94 12.67 2.06
C ALA A 173 -7.58 14.12 2.44
N GLY A 174 -6.45 14.62 1.93
CA GLY A 174 -6.03 16.00 2.12
C GLY A 174 -5.61 16.35 3.56
N ARG A 175 -5.39 15.36 4.43
CA ARG A 175 -4.85 15.60 5.77
C ARG A 175 -3.33 15.62 5.70
N LEU A 176 -2.70 16.58 6.37
CA LEU A 176 -1.25 16.67 6.60
C LEU A 176 -0.73 15.58 7.57
N HIS A 177 -1.26 14.37 7.48
CA HIS A 177 -0.82 13.22 8.27
C HIS A 177 0.03 12.31 7.38
N PHE A 178 1.34 12.53 7.42
CA PHE A 178 2.32 11.75 6.66
C PHE A 178 2.59 10.41 7.33
N ARG A 179 1.82 9.39 6.91
CA ARG A 179 1.85 8.05 7.47
C ARG A 179 2.84 7.17 6.73
N ALA A 180 3.68 6.42 7.45
CA ALA A 180 4.49 5.35 6.85
C ALA A 180 3.67 4.06 6.81
N PHE A 181 3.62 3.40 5.65
CA PHE A 181 2.86 2.17 5.46
C PHE A 181 3.80 0.96 5.52
N ALA A 182 4.52 0.70 4.43
CA ALA A 182 5.41 -0.45 4.37
C ALA A 182 6.78 -0.12 4.98
N PRO A 183 7.44 -1.06 5.67
CA PRO A 183 8.83 -0.88 6.06
C PRO A 183 9.73 -0.51 4.84
N PRO A 184 10.72 0.38 5.00
CA PRO A 184 11.61 0.76 3.90
C PRO A 184 12.34 -0.45 3.27
N ASP A 185 12.76 -1.41 4.09
CA ASP A 185 13.42 -2.66 3.65
C ASP A 185 12.50 -3.62 2.89
N ALA A 186 11.19 -3.44 3.02
CA ALA A 186 10.17 -4.18 2.28
C ALA A 186 9.62 -3.42 1.06
N THR A 187 10.17 -2.25 0.73
CA THR A 187 9.68 -1.37 -0.36
C THR A 187 10.73 -1.29 -1.47
N PHE A 188 10.66 -2.20 -2.43
CA PHE A 188 11.57 -2.21 -3.59
C PHE A 188 11.18 -1.17 -4.64
N ALA A 189 9.89 -0.94 -4.80
CA ALA A 189 9.35 0.20 -5.52
C ALA A 189 8.18 0.78 -4.74
N GLY A 190 8.20 2.08 -4.49
CA GLY A 190 7.11 2.79 -3.84
C GLY A 190 6.15 3.45 -4.82
N TRP A 191 4.86 3.53 -4.48
CA TRP A 191 3.96 4.55 -5.05
C TRP A 191 3.44 5.43 -3.92
N VAL A 192 3.64 6.74 -4.01
CA VAL A 192 3.35 7.69 -2.91
C VAL A 192 1.87 8.06 -2.80
N GLY A 193 0.96 7.09 -3.00
CA GLY A 193 -0.47 7.28 -2.81
C GLY A 193 -1.28 7.54 -4.07
N ASP A 194 -2.58 7.78 -3.84
CA ASP A 194 -3.56 8.02 -4.88
C ASP A 194 -3.94 9.50 -4.88
N HIS A 195 -3.51 10.22 -5.92
CA HIS A 195 -3.65 11.68 -5.99
C HIS A 195 -4.56 12.09 -7.14
N PRO A 196 -5.35 13.16 -7.01
CA PRO A 196 -6.18 13.63 -8.12
C PRO A 196 -5.32 14.11 -9.29
N SER A 197 -5.87 14.00 -10.50
CA SER A 197 -5.26 14.46 -11.76
C SER A 197 -5.24 16.00 -11.89
N THR A 198 -4.69 16.69 -10.89
CA THR A 198 -4.62 18.16 -10.79
C THR A 198 -3.22 18.61 -10.35
N PHE A 199 -2.91 19.90 -10.52
CA PHE A 199 -1.66 20.46 -9.98
C PHE A 199 -1.58 20.38 -8.45
N ALA A 200 -2.71 20.45 -7.74
CA ALA A 200 -2.76 20.26 -6.30
C ALA A 200 -2.38 18.82 -5.91
N GLY A 201 -2.94 17.82 -6.60
CA GLY A 201 -2.57 16.41 -6.41
C GLY A 201 -1.10 16.13 -6.73
N MET A 202 -0.55 16.76 -7.77
CA MET A 202 0.89 16.68 -8.07
C MET A 202 1.75 17.26 -6.93
N ARG A 203 1.33 18.37 -6.32
CA ARG A 203 2.02 18.96 -5.17
C ARG A 203 1.97 18.04 -3.95
N GLU A 204 0.82 17.45 -3.65
CA GLU A 204 0.66 16.49 -2.55
C GLU A 204 1.55 15.26 -2.77
N ALA A 205 1.55 14.70 -3.98
CA ALA A 205 2.43 13.58 -4.34
C ALA A 205 3.91 13.92 -4.17
N ALA A 206 4.34 15.14 -4.54
CA ALA A 206 5.71 15.61 -4.35
C ALA A 206 6.08 15.73 -2.86
N MET A 207 5.15 16.21 -2.02
CA MET A 207 5.36 16.24 -0.57
C MET A 207 5.50 14.83 0.01
N ASN A 208 4.64 13.89 -0.39
CA ASN A 208 4.72 12.50 0.06
C ASN A 208 6.03 11.82 -0.39
N ALA A 209 6.54 12.17 -1.58
CA ALA A 209 7.86 11.76 -2.05
C ALA A 209 8.99 12.31 -1.16
N ILE A 210 8.96 13.59 -0.80
CA ILE A 210 9.96 14.19 0.11
C ILE A 210 9.92 13.51 1.49
N HIS A 211 8.74 13.30 2.06
CA HIS A 211 8.60 12.61 3.33
C HIS A 211 9.03 11.13 3.25
N SER A 212 8.83 10.48 2.10
CA SER A 212 9.35 9.14 1.84
C SER A 212 10.88 9.13 1.82
N ALA A 213 11.53 10.06 1.11
CA ALA A 213 13.00 10.17 1.12
C ALA A 213 13.55 10.33 2.54
N ARG A 214 12.94 11.22 3.33
CA ARG A 214 13.36 11.47 4.72
C ARG A 214 13.24 10.28 5.66
N ARG A 215 12.32 9.35 5.36
CA ARG A 215 12.14 8.11 6.13
C ARG A 215 12.98 6.94 5.59
N GLY A 216 13.96 7.22 4.74
CA GLY A 216 14.91 6.22 4.26
C GLY A 216 14.37 5.30 3.18
N TYR A 217 13.24 5.64 2.55
CA TYR A 217 12.82 4.95 1.33
C TYR A 217 13.73 5.43 0.20
N VAL A 218 14.22 4.50 -0.62
CA VAL A 218 15.21 4.80 -1.68
C VAL A 218 14.67 4.66 -3.10
N SER A 219 13.49 4.05 -3.25
CA SER A 219 12.86 3.77 -4.53
C SER A 219 11.36 3.97 -4.42
N PHE A 220 10.86 5.07 -4.98
CA PHE A 220 9.44 5.39 -5.04
C PHE A 220 9.13 6.35 -6.18
N GLY A 221 7.87 6.40 -6.59
CA GLY A 221 7.38 7.30 -7.62
C GLY A 221 5.93 7.68 -7.41
N VAL A 222 5.39 8.40 -8.39
CA VAL A 222 4.01 8.90 -8.43
C VAL A 222 3.24 8.21 -9.55
N MET A 223 1.91 8.18 -9.47
CA MET A 223 1.09 7.84 -10.64
C MET A 223 1.15 8.97 -11.67
N VAL A 224 1.68 8.67 -12.86
CA VAL A 224 1.75 9.64 -13.95
C VAL A 224 0.34 10.03 -14.38
N GLY A 225 0.02 11.33 -14.32
CA GLY A 225 -1.31 11.84 -14.62
C GLY A 225 -2.34 11.71 -13.48
N GLY A 226 -1.92 11.26 -12.29
CA GLY A 226 -2.82 11.05 -11.14
C GLY A 226 -3.60 9.75 -11.20
N THR A 227 -4.46 9.54 -10.21
CA THR A 227 -5.30 8.35 -10.06
C THR A 227 -6.70 8.64 -10.58
N PRO A 228 -7.16 7.91 -11.63
CA PRO A 228 -8.50 8.10 -12.17
C PRO A 228 -9.60 7.93 -11.11
N GLY A 229 -10.56 8.84 -11.09
CA GLY A 229 -11.71 8.80 -10.19
C GLY A 229 -11.43 9.24 -8.75
N VAL A 230 -10.20 9.68 -8.43
CA VAL A 230 -9.96 10.45 -7.20
C VAL A 230 -10.52 11.85 -7.40
N ASP A 231 -11.42 12.25 -6.49
CA ASP A 231 -12.08 13.55 -6.54
C ASP A 231 -11.04 14.69 -6.54
N PRO A 232 -11.03 15.59 -7.55
CA PRO A 232 -10.20 16.79 -7.54
C PRO A 232 -10.31 17.62 -6.26
N ALA A 233 -11.49 17.64 -5.61
CA ALA A 233 -11.72 18.34 -4.35
C ALA A 233 -11.12 17.63 -3.13
N ALA A 234 -10.69 16.36 -3.27
CA ALA A 234 -9.98 15.64 -2.22
C ALA A 234 -8.52 16.11 -2.08
N ALA A 235 -7.97 16.81 -3.08
CA ALA A 235 -6.71 17.53 -2.91
C ALA A 235 -6.97 18.64 -1.90
N ALA A 236 -6.40 18.55 -0.70
CA ALA A 236 -6.50 19.67 0.21
C ALA A 236 -5.83 20.88 -0.44
N PRO A 237 -6.45 22.07 -0.38
CA PRO A 237 -5.71 23.27 -0.67
C PRO A 237 -4.61 23.36 0.38
N MET A 238 -3.37 23.09 -0.05
CA MET A 238 -2.17 23.56 0.63
C MET A 238 -2.21 25.08 0.54
N ASN A 239 -3.10 25.70 1.34
CA ASN A 239 -3.28 27.13 1.40
C ASN A 239 -2.01 27.73 2.00
N VAL A 240 -1.06 28.04 1.12
CA VAL A 240 -0.24 29.22 1.31
C VAL A 240 -1.22 30.39 1.15
N PRO A 241 -1.45 31.22 2.17
CA PRO A 241 -2.43 32.30 2.09
C PRO A 241 -2.19 33.16 0.84
N GLU A 242 -3.20 33.26 -0.04
CA GLU A 242 -3.14 34.13 -1.20
C GLU A 242 -3.06 35.59 -0.72
N GLY A 243 -1.92 36.27 -0.98
CA GLY A 243 -1.77 37.68 -0.64
C GLY A 243 -0.35 38.23 -0.47
N ARG A 244 0.71 37.41 -0.53
CA ARG A 244 2.08 37.92 -0.62
C ARG A 244 2.86 37.17 -1.69
N PRO A 245 3.61 37.85 -2.57
CA PRO A 245 4.61 37.18 -3.39
C PRO A 245 5.77 36.83 -2.47
N HIS A 246 5.64 35.74 -1.72
CA HIS A 246 6.81 34.98 -1.32
C HIS A 246 7.03 33.97 -2.43
N VAL A 247 7.98 34.28 -3.31
CA VAL A 247 8.76 33.22 -3.94
C VAL A 247 9.38 32.49 -2.76
N ALA A 248 8.77 31.38 -2.34
CA ALA A 248 9.39 30.49 -1.36
C ALA A 248 10.70 30.05 -2.00
N THR A 249 11.79 30.62 -1.52
CA THR A 249 13.12 30.18 -1.89
C THR A 249 13.36 28.83 -1.23
N GLU A 250 14.31 28.05 -1.74
CA GLU A 250 14.71 26.78 -1.13
C GLU A 250 14.95 26.93 0.39
N GLY A 251 15.46 28.11 0.80
CA GLY A 251 15.67 28.48 2.21
C GLY A 251 14.41 28.56 3.08
N ASP A 252 13.25 28.91 2.53
CA ASP A 252 11.99 29.02 3.30
C ASP A 252 11.43 27.63 3.66
N VAL A 253 11.66 26.65 2.80
CA VAL A 253 11.35 25.24 3.07
C VAL A 253 12.28 24.70 4.16
N TYR A 254 13.59 25.01 4.10
CA TYR A 254 14.54 24.60 5.14
C TYR A 254 14.30 25.30 6.50
N ALA A 255 13.87 26.57 6.51
CA ALA A 255 13.55 27.29 7.73
C ALA A 255 12.31 26.73 8.46
N ALA A 256 11.29 26.32 7.72
CA ALA A 256 10.11 25.66 8.29
C ALA A 256 10.46 24.29 8.90
N LEU A 257 11.42 23.58 8.31
CA LEU A 257 11.91 22.29 8.81
C LEU A 257 12.82 22.44 10.04
N ALA A 258 13.63 23.50 10.09
CA ALA A 258 14.45 23.83 11.25
C ALA A 258 13.61 24.28 12.45
N ALA A 259 12.48 24.97 12.22
CA ALA A 259 11.55 25.42 13.26
C ALA A 259 10.81 24.26 13.96
N GLU A 260 10.68 23.10 13.33
CA GLU A 260 10.18 21.86 13.96
C GLU A 260 11.23 21.13 14.81
N GLY A 261 12.39 21.75 15.07
CA GLY A 261 13.43 21.21 15.96
C GLY A 261 14.35 20.18 15.31
N MET A 262 14.41 20.12 13.98
CA MET A 262 15.28 19.20 13.24
C MET A 262 16.63 19.86 12.89
N GLY A 263 17.52 19.96 13.88
CA GLY A 263 18.95 19.98 13.60
C GLY A 263 19.47 18.55 13.43
N GLU A 264 20.42 18.33 12.53
CA GLU A 264 21.14 17.05 12.45
C GLU A 264 21.71 16.71 13.84
N ASP A 265 21.17 15.66 14.46
CA ASP A 265 21.83 14.97 15.54
C ASP A 265 22.83 14.02 14.88
N ASP A 266 24.12 14.38 14.93
CA ASP A 266 25.23 13.61 14.38
C ASP A 266 25.52 12.33 15.19
N GLY A 267 24.63 11.96 16.12
CA GLY A 267 24.78 10.80 16.98
C GLY A 267 25.90 10.96 18.02
N ALA A 268 26.49 12.16 18.15
CA ALA A 268 27.56 12.44 19.10
C ALA A 268 27.23 13.58 20.09
N GLY A 269 26.03 14.17 20.01
CA GLY A 269 25.55 15.14 20.99
C GLY A 269 26.34 16.45 21.03
N ARG A 270 26.93 16.90 19.91
CA ARG A 270 27.54 18.23 19.82
C ARG A 270 26.91 19.06 18.72
N ARG A 271 26.27 20.17 19.10
CA ARG A 271 25.85 21.20 18.15
C ARG A 271 27.08 21.82 17.51
N ARG A 272 27.20 21.67 16.20
CA ARG A 272 28.19 22.38 15.39
C ARG A 272 27.57 23.69 14.94
N GLU A 273 28.00 24.81 15.50
CA GLU A 273 27.73 26.12 14.91
C GLU A 273 28.60 26.25 13.66
N LEU A 274 27.96 26.42 12.50
CA LEU A 274 28.63 26.75 11.24
C LEU A 274 28.67 28.28 11.07
N PRO A 275 29.72 28.82 10.43
CA PRO A 275 30.06 30.25 10.39
C PRO A 275 29.05 31.14 9.64
#